data_AF-A0A6P8I0N8-F1
#
_entry.id   AF-A0A6P8I0N8-F1
#
_cell.length_a   1.000
_cell.length_b   1.000
_cell.length_c   1.000
_cell.angle_alpha   90.00
_cell.angle_beta   90.00
_cell.angle_gamma   90.00
#
_symmetry.space_group_name_H-M   'P 1'
#
loop_
_entity.id
_entity.type
_entity.pdbx_description
1 polymer ?
#
loop_
_entity_poly.entity_id
_entity_poly.type
_entity_poly.pdbx_seq_one_letter_code
_entity_poly.pdbx_strand_id
1 'polypeptide(L)'
;MNVWALLLVFLAVLVIQAEGSKRKKTMPKSRGLMKNGFKKRVQKEKEIERDPALKRDEDEYSLSRFQGAINDVKRIVQEKFKERASVRSIRWITKLEREWDAQELEERKARAKALDTVKKNIIALGDGADDSNKAIKGVLSLVEGAASLAGPLGELVSVGAMFVSSFLSMFGHTKKPKPMAVIVREQINAALEEFLEEVISNEAEAAVMAFRSAKGYVDALGQDNDKIPDDDVDALASNVPAREGISIMSKLFNFIEDMIEDNRPKDARKCFRYLELYLRLATLRKMILMQVVSLIPETRNITAQGYIGSMNVILDETEYMLNFLHDLSLQSKLMPYFDGDRYFQTAAYLKIELNLERPNPFPGLHCIDPDDTYSFGWVKQDGLNPPMLHPIATITPKRCSWKIIAHGNDQFSIVNKYDCPNDAWCDSLLSIDPRPGKKTIVGLEKEDPVIWAILKNPRSQEDKYFIVSSILCGENCRKFLNFETERFRVLNAASTNRDQEVPFIVGVLDTQPKYTFKIYKAPEHDVTSSNTTKSTSKARPGDTDWVTSEALKRDLLGVN
;
A
#
# COMPACT_ATOMS: atom_id res chain seq x y z
N MET A 1 -20.56 -30.56 -13.27
CA MET A 1 -19.23 -31.17 -13.06
C MET A 1 -19.37 -32.30 -12.05
N ASN A 2 -19.01 -33.54 -12.42
CA ASN A 2 -19.29 -34.74 -11.62
C ASN A 2 -18.33 -34.86 -10.42
N VAL A 3 -18.87 -34.74 -9.21
CA VAL A 3 -18.18 -34.93 -7.91
C VAL A 3 -17.45 -36.28 -7.85
N TRP A 4 -17.94 -37.29 -8.57
CA TRP A 4 -17.31 -38.61 -8.68
C TRP A 4 -15.96 -38.62 -9.40
N ALA A 5 -15.73 -37.68 -10.34
CA ALA A 5 -14.44 -37.58 -11.03
C ALA A 5 -13.35 -37.02 -10.12
N LEU A 6 -13.70 -36.04 -9.27
CA LEU A 6 -12.80 -35.48 -8.25
C LEU A 6 -12.43 -36.51 -7.19
N LEU A 7 -13.39 -37.34 -6.77
CA LEU A 7 -13.15 -38.39 -5.77
C LEU A 7 -12.23 -39.50 -6.31
N LEU A 8 -12.36 -39.86 -7.60
CA LEU A 8 -11.49 -40.85 -8.25
C LEU A 8 -10.06 -40.33 -8.44
N VAL A 9 -9.87 -39.05 -8.77
CA VAL A 9 -8.53 -38.43 -8.83
C VAL A 9 -7.89 -38.41 -7.43
N PHE A 10 -8.67 -38.07 -6.39
CA PHE A 10 -8.16 -38.04 -5.01
C PHE A 10 -7.75 -39.42 -4.49
N LEU A 11 -8.54 -40.47 -4.80
CA LEU A 11 -8.21 -41.85 -4.44
C LEU A 11 -7.02 -42.39 -5.23
N ALA A 12 -6.86 -42.03 -6.51
CA ALA A 12 -5.71 -42.43 -7.31
C ALA A 12 -4.39 -41.84 -6.77
N VAL A 13 -4.41 -40.59 -6.30
CA VAL A 13 -3.25 -39.94 -5.67
C VAL A 13 -2.86 -40.63 -4.36
N LEU A 14 -3.84 -41.03 -3.53
CA LEU A 14 -3.57 -41.74 -2.27
C LEU A 14 -3.01 -43.15 -2.48
N VAL A 15 -3.43 -43.87 -3.52
CA VAL A 15 -2.90 -45.20 -3.85
C VAL A 15 -1.45 -45.12 -4.33
N ILE A 16 -1.12 -44.12 -5.16
CA ILE A 16 0.26 -43.89 -5.61
C ILE A 16 1.19 -43.53 -4.43
N GLN A 17 0.68 -42.79 -3.44
CA GLN A 17 1.43 -42.46 -2.22
C GLN A 17 1.62 -43.68 -1.29
N ALA A 18 0.63 -44.59 -1.23
CA ALA A 18 0.73 -45.80 -0.41
C ALA A 18 1.72 -46.83 -0.97
N GLU A 19 1.86 -46.94 -2.30
CA GLU A 19 2.80 -47.86 -2.94
C GLU A 19 4.26 -47.36 -2.91
N GLY A 20 4.49 -46.05 -2.87
CA GLY A 20 5.82 -45.46 -2.69
C GLY A 20 6.49 -45.75 -1.33
N SER A 21 5.70 -46.10 -0.31
CA SER A 21 6.16 -46.26 1.08
C SER A 21 6.78 -47.64 1.40
N LYS A 22 6.71 -48.62 0.50
CA LYS A 22 7.20 -50.00 0.74
C LYS A 22 8.64 -50.29 0.29
N ARG A 23 9.49 -49.28 0.04
CA ARG A 23 10.94 -49.52 -0.21
C ARG A 23 11.72 -49.62 1.11
N LYS A 24 12.07 -50.87 1.46
CA LYS A 24 12.93 -51.26 2.59
C LYS A 24 14.21 -50.40 2.68
N LYS A 25 14.41 -49.77 3.84
CA LYS A 25 15.67 -49.11 4.24
C LYS A 25 16.74 -50.18 4.55
N THR A 26 17.69 -50.38 3.64
CA THR A 26 19.03 -50.89 4.00
C THR A 26 19.95 -49.70 4.26
N MET A 27 20.45 -49.55 5.48
CA MET A 27 21.44 -48.52 5.84
C MET A 27 22.72 -48.67 5.00
N PRO A 28 23.21 -47.62 4.33
CA PRO A 28 24.55 -47.62 3.76
C PRO A 28 25.58 -47.19 4.82
N LYS A 29 26.68 -47.95 4.90
CA LYS A 29 27.84 -47.66 5.76
C LYS A 29 28.43 -46.28 5.43
N SER A 30 28.66 -45.48 6.47
CA SER A 30 29.04 -44.05 6.45
C SER A 30 30.34 -43.66 5.73
N ARG A 31 31.15 -44.62 5.23
CA ARG A 31 32.40 -44.33 4.50
C ARG A 31 32.23 -44.00 3.01
N GLY A 32 31.06 -44.23 2.42
CA GLY A 32 30.78 -43.96 0.99
C GLY A 32 30.35 -42.52 0.65
N LEU A 33 29.79 -41.78 1.61
CA LEU A 33 29.19 -40.45 1.38
C LEU A 33 30.23 -39.35 1.10
N MET A 34 31.41 -39.40 1.75
CA MET A 34 32.47 -38.41 1.51
C MET A 34 33.10 -38.53 0.11
N LYS A 35 33.24 -39.74 -0.45
CA LYS A 35 33.80 -39.94 -1.80
C LYS A 35 32.86 -39.47 -2.91
N ASN A 36 31.55 -39.57 -2.70
CA ASN A 36 30.55 -39.10 -3.67
C ASN A 36 30.39 -37.56 -3.65
N GLY A 37 30.51 -36.92 -2.48
CA GLY A 37 30.52 -35.45 -2.38
C GLY A 37 31.76 -34.83 -3.05
N PHE A 38 32.94 -35.45 -2.88
CA PHE A 38 34.18 -34.97 -3.50
C PHE A 38 34.17 -35.13 -5.03
N LYS A 39 33.68 -36.27 -5.56
CA LYS A 39 33.51 -36.46 -7.01
C LYS A 39 32.52 -35.47 -7.63
N LYS A 40 31.40 -35.17 -6.95
CA LYS A 40 30.44 -34.15 -7.40
C LYS A 40 31.06 -32.74 -7.44
N ARG A 41 31.88 -32.36 -6.44
CA ARG A 41 32.60 -31.07 -6.44
C ARG A 41 33.58 -30.95 -7.59
N VAL A 42 34.41 -31.97 -7.82
CA VAL A 42 35.41 -31.98 -8.91
C VAL A 42 34.75 -31.97 -10.30
N GLN A 43 33.58 -32.59 -10.45
CA GLN A 43 32.84 -32.60 -11.71
C GLN A 43 32.17 -31.26 -11.99
N LYS A 44 31.66 -30.60 -10.94
CA LYS A 44 31.06 -29.25 -11.01
C LYS A 44 32.10 -28.16 -11.26
N GLU A 45 33.27 -28.23 -10.62
CA GLU A 45 34.40 -27.35 -10.93
C GLU A 45 34.79 -27.43 -12.41
N LYS A 46 34.79 -28.63 -12.99
CA LYS A 46 35.06 -28.85 -14.42
C LYS A 46 33.94 -28.38 -15.36
N GLU A 47 32.69 -28.30 -14.89
CA GLU A 47 31.56 -27.72 -15.65
C GLU A 47 31.57 -26.19 -15.59
N ILE A 48 31.82 -25.60 -14.42
CA ILE A 48 31.96 -24.16 -14.22
C ILE A 48 33.15 -23.61 -15.03
N GLU A 49 34.23 -24.38 -15.17
CA GLU A 49 35.38 -24.00 -15.98
C GLU A 49 35.11 -24.05 -17.50
N ARG A 50 34.07 -24.78 -17.93
CA ARG A 50 33.66 -24.92 -19.34
C ARG A 50 32.55 -23.95 -19.78
N ASP A 51 31.78 -23.41 -18.85
CA ASP A 51 30.70 -22.46 -19.15
C ASP A 51 30.97 -21.07 -18.54
N PRO A 52 31.37 -20.08 -19.36
CA PRO A 52 31.63 -18.70 -18.93
C PRO A 52 30.40 -17.99 -18.32
N ALA A 53 29.18 -18.46 -18.54
CA ALA A 53 27.98 -17.93 -17.90
C ALA A 53 27.87 -18.43 -16.45
N LEU A 54 28.05 -19.73 -16.21
CA LEU A 54 28.09 -20.29 -14.85
C LEU A 54 29.20 -19.69 -13.99
N LYS A 55 30.38 -19.45 -14.56
CA LYS A 55 31.48 -18.79 -13.84
C LYS A 55 31.15 -17.34 -13.45
N ARG A 56 30.44 -16.61 -14.32
CA ARG A 56 29.98 -15.24 -14.01
C ARG A 56 28.95 -15.24 -12.90
N ASP A 57 27.98 -16.17 -12.93
CA ASP A 57 27.00 -16.33 -11.85
C ASP A 57 27.69 -16.72 -10.52
N GLU A 58 28.65 -17.64 -10.55
CA GLU A 58 29.43 -18.02 -9.35
C GLU A 58 30.15 -16.82 -8.71
N ASP A 59 30.78 -15.96 -9.53
CA ASP A 59 31.45 -14.75 -9.07
C ASP A 59 30.46 -13.68 -8.57
N GLU A 60 29.32 -13.52 -9.25
CA GLU A 60 28.23 -12.60 -8.90
C GLU A 60 27.61 -12.94 -7.54
N TYR A 61 27.41 -14.24 -7.27
CA TYR A 61 26.83 -14.74 -6.03
C TYR A 61 27.86 -15.19 -4.99
N SER A 62 29.12 -14.75 -5.10
CA SER A 62 30.18 -15.02 -4.12
C SER A 62 29.98 -14.23 -2.81
N LEU A 63 30.39 -14.80 -1.66
CA LEU A 63 30.25 -14.13 -0.36
C LEU A 63 30.89 -12.72 -0.35
N SER A 64 32.03 -12.56 -1.02
CA SER A 64 32.76 -11.29 -1.12
C SER A 64 31.90 -10.11 -1.62
N ARG A 65 30.96 -10.36 -2.53
CA ARG A 65 30.03 -9.36 -3.06
C ARG A 65 29.01 -8.89 -2.02
N PHE A 66 28.66 -9.76 -1.08
CA PHE A 66 27.62 -9.53 -0.07
C PHE A 66 28.18 -9.17 1.30
N GLN A 67 29.50 -9.25 1.52
CA GLN A 67 30.12 -8.96 2.82
C GLN A 67 29.77 -7.55 3.33
N GLY A 68 29.74 -6.54 2.45
CA GLY A 68 29.32 -5.19 2.81
C GLY A 68 27.88 -5.14 3.31
N ALA A 69 26.95 -5.80 2.59
CA ALA A 69 25.55 -5.87 2.99
C ALA A 69 25.35 -6.65 4.31
N ILE A 70 26.08 -7.74 4.51
CA ILE A 70 26.07 -8.51 5.77
C ILE A 70 26.52 -7.63 6.93
N ASN A 71 27.63 -6.90 6.77
CA ASN A 71 28.15 -6.01 7.80
C ASN A 71 27.19 -4.86 8.10
N ASP A 72 26.57 -4.26 7.07
CA ASP A 72 25.56 -3.22 7.23
C ASP A 72 24.36 -3.73 8.06
N VAL A 73 23.84 -4.91 7.73
CA VAL A 73 22.70 -5.50 8.46
C VAL A 73 23.09 -5.79 9.90
N LYS A 74 24.25 -6.40 10.16
CA LYS A 74 24.74 -6.64 11.54
C LYS A 74 24.81 -5.34 12.34
N ARG A 75 25.41 -4.31 11.74
CA ARG A 75 25.56 -2.99 12.36
C ARG A 75 24.19 -2.38 12.70
N ILE A 76 23.26 -2.34 11.75
CA ILE A 76 21.91 -1.78 11.98
C ILE A 76 21.18 -2.57 13.07
N VAL A 77 21.29 -3.90 13.06
CA VAL A 77 20.68 -4.77 14.08
C VAL A 77 21.20 -4.41 15.48
N GLN A 78 22.52 -4.24 15.64
CA GLN A 78 23.14 -3.87 16.93
C GLN A 78 22.83 -2.40 17.33
N GLU A 79 22.72 -1.51 16.36
CA GLU A 79 22.44 -0.09 16.60
C GLU A 79 20.99 0.17 17.01
N LYS A 80 20.01 -0.47 16.37
CA LYS A 80 18.58 -0.13 16.53
C LYS A 80 17.78 -1.06 17.42
N PHE A 81 18.22 -2.30 17.64
CA PHE A 81 17.42 -3.30 18.37
C PHE A 81 17.99 -3.61 19.77
N LYS A 82 17.14 -4.11 20.66
CA LYS A 82 17.58 -4.60 21.97
C LYS A 82 18.43 -5.85 21.79
N GLU A 83 19.42 -6.02 22.65
CA GLU A 83 20.33 -7.16 22.62
C GLU A 83 19.58 -8.50 22.58
N ARG A 84 18.58 -8.69 23.46
CA ARG A 84 17.78 -9.92 23.47
C ARG A 84 17.04 -10.20 22.15
N ALA A 85 16.60 -9.16 21.44
CA ALA A 85 15.91 -9.31 20.15
C ALA A 85 16.89 -9.50 18.98
N SER A 86 18.11 -8.99 19.08
CA SER A 86 19.12 -9.10 18.02
C SER A 86 19.83 -10.45 18.00
N VAL A 87 19.90 -11.18 19.12
CA VAL A 87 20.62 -12.46 19.23
C VAL A 87 20.22 -13.45 18.13
N ARG A 88 18.91 -13.68 17.93
CA ARG A 88 18.43 -14.63 16.92
C ARG A 88 18.82 -14.21 15.51
N SER A 89 18.58 -12.95 15.15
CA SER A 89 18.92 -12.41 13.82
C SER A 89 20.42 -12.45 13.54
N ILE A 90 21.26 -12.10 14.52
CA ILE A 90 22.73 -12.19 14.40
C ILE A 90 23.21 -13.64 14.25
N ARG A 91 22.58 -14.60 14.94
CA ARG A 91 22.84 -16.03 14.78
C ARG A 91 22.56 -16.47 13.34
N TRP A 92 21.41 -16.07 12.79
CA TRP A 92 21.04 -16.38 11.41
C TRP A 92 21.94 -15.70 10.37
N ILE A 93 22.33 -14.43 10.59
CA ILE A 93 23.30 -13.74 9.72
C ILE A 93 24.65 -14.47 9.73
N THR A 94 25.14 -14.85 10.92
CA THR A 94 26.42 -15.57 11.06
C THR A 94 26.36 -16.96 10.41
N LYS A 95 25.23 -17.66 10.56
CA LYS A 95 24.99 -18.97 9.90
C LYS A 95 24.99 -18.81 8.38
N LEU A 96 24.29 -17.80 7.87
CA LEU A 96 24.21 -17.48 6.45
C LEU A 96 25.60 -17.19 5.87
N GLU A 97 26.42 -16.40 6.56
CA GLU A 97 27.80 -16.06 6.18
C GLU A 97 28.71 -17.30 6.16
N ARG A 98 28.72 -18.08 7.25
CA ARG A 98 29.58 -19.27 7.39
C ARG A 98 29.29 -20.34 6.33
N GLU A 99 28.02 -20.49 5.96
CA GLU A 99 27.59 -21.55 5.07
C GLU A 99 27.52 -21.10 3.60
N TRP A 100 27.72 -19.82 3.29
CA TRP A 100 27.46 -19.22 1.97
C TRP A 100 28.08 -19.98 0.80
N ASP A 101 29.41 -20.09 0.77
CA ASP A 101 30.15 -20.72 -0.34
C ASP A 101 30.03 -22.26 -0.34
N ALA A 102 29.50 -22.85 0.73
CA ALA A 102 29.26 -24.29 0.80
C ALA A 102 27.94 -24.71 0.13
N GLN A 103 27.09 -23.76 -0.26
CA GLN A 103 25.77 -24.00 -0.86
C GLN A 103 25.81 -24.06 -2.38
N GLU A 104 24.76 -24.64 -2.97
CA GLU A 104 24.59 -24.59 -4.41
C GLU A 104 24.25 -23.16 -4.90
N LEU A 105 24.49 -22.89 -6.19
CA LEU A 105 24.28 -21.56 -6.78
C LEU A 105 22.84 -21.04 -6.56
N GLU A 106 21.84 -21.89 -6.76
CA GLU A 106 20.43 -21.51 -6.56
C GLU A 106 20.10 -21.18 -5.10
N GLU A 107 20.71 -21.89 -4.14
CA GLU A 107 20.60 -21.56 -2.72
C GLU A 107 21.29 -20.23 -2.38
N ARG A 108 22.44 -19.92 -3.02
CA ARG A 108 23.10 -18.62 -2.88
C ARG A 108 22.28 -17.48 -3.49
N LYS A 109 21.64 -17.69 -4.65
CA LYS A 109 20.69 -16.73 -5.25
C LYS A 109 19.52 -16.45 -4.29
N ALA A 110 18.94 -17.49 -3.71
CA ALA A 110 17.87 -17.36 -2.72
C ALA A 110 18.33 -16.59 -1.46
N ARG A 111 19.52 -16.89 -0.93
CA ARG A 111 20.10 -16.18 0.22
C ARG A 111 20.43 -14.71 -0.10
N ALA A 112 20.91 -14.42 -1.30
CA ALA A 112 21.16 -13.05 -1.78
C ALA A 112 19.85 -12.25 -1.84
N LYS A 113 18.79 -12.82 -2.42
CA LYS A 113 17.44 -12.21 -2.42
C LYS A 113 16.92 -11.96 -1.00
N ALA A 114 17.11 -12.92 -0.09
CA ALA A 114 16.74 -12.80 1.32
C ALA A 114 17.48 -11.65 2.01
N LEU A 115 18.81 -11.57 1.82
CA LEU A 115 19.66 -10.52 2.38
C LEU A 115 19.28 -9.13 1.85
N ASP A 116 19.03 -9.01 0.55
CA ASP A 116 18.59 -7.75 -0.06
C ASP A 116 17.23 -7.29 0.49
N THR A 117 16.27 -8.22 0.62
CA THR A 117 14.96 -7.95 1.22
C THR A 117 15.11 -7.43 2.65
N VAL A 118 15.95 -8.07 3.47
CA VAL A 118 16.23 -7.61 4.84
C VAL A 118 16.92 -6.25 4.84
N LYS A 119 17.97 -6.06 4.04
CA LYS A 119 18.73 -4.82 3.97
C LYS A 119 17.83 -3.61 3.64
N LYS A 120 16.91 -3.78 2.70
CA LYS A 120 15.97 -2.72 2.29
C LYS A 120 14.97 -2.32 3.38
N ASN A 121 14.65 -3.23 4.31
CA ASN A 121 13.55 -3.03 5.27
C ASN A 121 13.99 -2.91 6.73
N ILE A 122 15.22 -3.32 7.08
CA ILE A 122 15.67 -3.39 8.47
C ILE A 122 15.69 -2.03 9.19
N ILE A 123 15.96 -0.95 8.47
CA ILE A 123 15.91 0.42 9.02
C ILE A 123 14.47 0.78 9.39
N ALA A 124 13.51 0.51 8.49
CA ALA A 124 12.09 0.78 8.75
C ALA A 124 11.56 -0.01 9.95
N LEU A 125 11.99 -1.28 10.13
CA LEU A 125 11.68 -2.04 11.34
C LEU A 125 12.30 -1.42 12.60
N GLY A 126 13.56 -0.99 12.52
CA GLY A 126 14.30 -0.41 13.64
C GLY A 126 13.78 0.96 14.09
N ASP A 127 13.16 1.70 13.17
CA ASP A 127 12.59 3.03 13.40
C ASP A 127 11.07 2.99 13.64
N GLY A 128 10.48 1.80 13.82
CA GLY A 128 9.03 1.64 13.99
C GLY A 128 8.43 2.28 15.24
N ALA A 129 9.27 2.69 16.18
CA ALA A 129 8.88 3.50 17.33
C ALA A 129 8.47 4.92 16.91
N ASP A 130 9.23 5.49 15.98
CA ASP A 130 9.05 6.84 15.46
C ASP A 130 8.01 6.83 14.31
N ASP A 131 7.97 5.76 13.51
CA ASP A 131 7.07 5.62 12.35
C ASP A 131 6.54 4.18 12.19
N SER A 132 5.45 3.87 12.88
CA SER A 132 4.85 2.54 12.85
C SER A 132 4.29 2.16 11.46
N ASN A 133 3.90 3.15 10.67
CA ASN A 133 3.41 2.98 9.31
C ASN A 133 4.50 2.42 8.39
N LYS A 134 5.70 3.02 8.40
CA LYS A 134 6.86 2.49 7.67
C LYS A 134 7.27 1.11 8.15
N ALA A 135 7.21 0.86 9.45
CA ALA A 135 7.55 -0.46 9.99
C ALA A 135 6.57 -1.55 9.53
N ILE A 136 5.26 -1.27 9.50
CA ILE A 136 4.24 -2.21 8.98
C ILE A 136 4.47 -2.48 7.48
N LYS A 137 4.77 -1.45 6.68
CA LYS A 137 5.16 -1.64 5.27
C LYS A 137 6.44 -2.47 5.11
N GLY A 138 7.41 -2.26 5.98
CA GLY A 138 8.63 -3.07 6.03
C GLY A 138 8.34 -4.53 6.36
N VAL A 139 7.41 -4.79 7.28
CA VAL A 139 6.91 -6.13 7.61
C VAL A 139 6.25 -6.79 6.39
N LEU A 140 5.38 -6.09 5.67
CA LEU A 140 4.76 -6.61 4.44
C LEU A 140 5.83 -7.07 3.43
N SER A 141 6.83 -6.23 3.20
CA SER A 141 7.94 -6.53 2.29
C SER A 141 8.76 -7.75 2.73
N LEU A 142 8.96 -7.94 4.04
CA LEU A 142 9.64 -9.11 4.59
C LEU A 142 8.78 -10.37 4.52
N VAL A 143 7.48 -10.28 4.79
CA VAL A 143 6.56 -11.41 4.66
C VAL A 143 6.55 -11.92 3.22
N GLU A 144 6.43 -11.03 2.23
CA GLU A 144 6.47 -11.45 0.83
C GLU A 144 7.88 -11.89 0.40
N GLY A 145 8.92 -11.21 0.89
CA GLY A 145 10.29 -11.70 0.72
C GLY A 145 10.48 -13.13 1.19
N ALA A 146 9.88 -13.52 2.31
CA ALA A 146 9.91 -14.89 2.83
C ALA A 146 9.03 -15.86 2.02
N ALA A 147 7.82 -15.45 1.63
CA ALA A 147 6.90 -16.28 0.85
C ALA A 147 7.45 -16.58 -0.55
N SER A 148 8.05 -15.60 -1.22
CA SER A 148 8.74 -15.78 -2.52
C SER A 148 10.00 -16.65 -2.46
N LEU A 149 10.42 -17.07 -1.26
CA LEU A 149 11.54 -17.98 -1.00
C LEU A 149 11.07 -19.35 -0.49
N ALA A 150 9.76 -19.57 -0.34
CA ALA A 150 9.21 -20.87 0.03
C ALA A 150 9.34 -21.88 -1.13
N GLY A 151 9.45 -23.17 -0.81
CA GLY A 151 9.58 -24.22 -1.82
C GLY A 151 8.29 -24.43 -2.63
N PRO A 152 8.31 -25.28 -3.68
CA PRO A 152 7.15 -25.56 -4.56
C PRO A 152 5.90 -26.10 -3.84
N LEU A 153 6.07 -26.62 -2.61
CA LEU A 153 5.00 -27.12 -1.75
C LEU A 153 4.63 -26.14 -0.63
N GLY A 154 5.06 -24.88 -0.72
CA GLY A 154 4.85 -23.86 0.33
C GLY A 154 5.70 -24.08 1.58
N GLU A 155 6.53 -25.12 1.63
CA GLU A 155 7.35 -25.41 2.80
C GLU A 155 8.42 -24.31 2.99
N LEU A 156 8.39 -23.69 4.18
CA LEU A 156 9.36 -22.68 4.63
C LEU A 156 10.71 -23.30 5.06
N VAL A 157 11.15 -24.34 4.35
CA VAL A 157 12.39 -25.08 4.65
C VAL A 157 13.62 -24.36 4.13
N SER A 158 13.45 -23.34 3.28
CA SER A 158 14.59 -22.61 2.74
C SER A 158 15.24 -21.76 3.84
N VAL A 159 16.57 -21.84 3.94
CA VAL A 159 17.39 -21.02 4.85
C VAL A 159 17.10 -19.53 4.65
N GLY A 160 16.79 -19.10 3.42
CA GLY A 160 16.42 -17.73 3.12
C GLY A 160 15.11 -17.29 3.79
N ALA A 161 14.07 -18.12 3.75
CA ALA A 161 12.79 -17.79 4.39
C ALA A 161 12.91 -17.76 5.93
N MET A 162 13.65 -18.71 6.52
CA MET A 162 13.96 -18.68 7.97
C MET A 162 14.81 -17.47 8.36
N PHE A 163 15.78 -17.10 7.52
CA PHE A 163 16.57 -15.88 7.70
C PHE A 163 15.67 -14.64 7.73
N VAL A 164 14.81 -14.44 6.72
CA VAL A 164 13.89 -13.29 6.68
C VAL A 164 12.92 -13.29 7.87
N SER A 165 12.35 -14.45 8.22
CA SER A 165 11.43 -14.57 9.35
C SER A 165 12.10 -14.22 10.69
N SER A 166 13.41 -14.43 10.85
CA SER A 166 14.12 -14.06 12.08
C SER A 166 14.03 -12.56 12.35
N PHE A 167 14.00 -11.71 11.30
CA PHE A 167 13.88 -10.27 11.44
C PHE A 167 12.47 -9.81 11.82
N LEU A 168 11.43 -10.55 11.42
CA LEU A 168 10.06 -10.27 11.82
C LEU A 168 9.88 -10.34 13.34
N SER A 169 10.62 -11.23 14.02
CA SER A 169 10.57 -11.35 15.48
C SER A 169 10.98 -10.06 16.21
N MET A 170 11.83 -9.23 15.58
CA MET A 170 12.33 -7.99 16.16
C MET A 170 11.32 -6.83 16.10
N PHE A 171 10.21 -6.99 15.37
CA PHE A 171 9.17 -5.98 15.31
C PHE A 171 8.62 -5.64 16.70
N GLY A 172 8.70 -4.36 17.09
CA GLY A 172 8.32 -3.86 18.42
C GLY A 172 9.43 -3.94 19.49
N HIS A 173 10.57 -4.58 19.21
CA HIS A 173 11.69 -4.80 20.15
C HIS A 173 12.93 -3.95 19.85
N THR A 174 12.70 -2.69 19.46
CA THR A 174 13.77 -1.72 19.22
C THR A 174 14.32 -1.16 20.55
N LYS A 175 15.42 -0.40 20.49
CA LYS A 175 15.96 0.30 21.68
C LYS A 175 14.95 1.31 22.28
N LYS A 176 14.00 1.80 21.47
CA LYS A 176 12.82 2.55 21.89
C LYS A 176 11.56 1.70 21.66
N PRO A 177 11.31 0.66 22.48
CA PRO A 177 10.34 -0.36 22.16
C PRO A 177 8.92 0.22 22.04
N LYS A 178 8.17 -0.26 21.05
CA LYS A 178 6.75 0.05 20.88
C LYS A 178 5.98 -1.27 20.85
N PRO A 179 5.29 -1.65 21.94
CA PRO A 179 4.62 -2.94 22.04
C PRO A 179 3.55 -3.12 20.96
N MET A 180 3.32 -4.36 20.53
CA MET A 180 2.28 -4.70 19.54
C MET A 180 0.90 -4.12 19.90
N ALA A 181 0.54 -4.16 21.18
CA ALA A 181 -0.73 -3.60 21.66
C ALA A 181 -0.87 -2.09 21.37
N VAL A 182 0.22 -1.34 21.52
CA VAL A 182 0.24 0.10 21.24
C VAL A 182 0.13 0.34 19.73
N ILE A 183 0.90 -0.40 18.93
CA ILE A 183 0.89 -0.29 17.46
C ILE A 183 -0.52 -0.55 16.91
N VAL A 184 -1.16 -1.66 17.33
CA VAL A 184 -2.52 -2.02 16.89
C VAL A 184 -3.54 -0.97 17.33
N ARG A 185 -3.49 -0.52 18.59
CA ARG A 185 -4.41 0.50 19.09
C ARG A 185 -4.28 1.81 18.32
N GLU A 186 -3.06 2.24 18.01
CA GLU A 186 -2.85 3.43 17.18
C GLU A 186 -3.43 3.28 15.77
N GLN A 187 -3.30 2.11 15.14
CA GLN A 187 -3.87 1.90 13.80
C GLN A 187 -5.40 2.00 13.84
N ILE A 188 -6.03 1.36 14.83
CA ILE A 188 -7.48 1.39 15.01
C ILE A 188 -7.96 2.81 15.34
N ASN A 189 -7.31 3.47 16.31
CA ASN A 189 -7.67 4.84 16.69
C ASN A 189 -7.53 5.82 15.54
N ALA A 190 -6.47 5.71 14.74
CA ALA A 190 -6.29 6.55 13.57
C ALA A 190 -7.44 6.35 12.56
N ALA A 191 -7.96 5.13 12.39
CA ALA A 191 -9.13 4.90 11.53
C ALA A 191 -10.41 5.51 12.10
N LEU A 192 -10.62 5.36 13.42
CA LEU A 192 -11.84 5.81 14.10
C LEU A 192 -11.88 7.32 14.36
N GLU A 193 -10.74 8.00 14.41
CA GLU A 193 -10.65 9.46 14.54
C GLU A 193 -11.34 10.16 13.36
N GLU A 194 -11.24 9.58 12.16
CA GLU A 194 -11.84 10.14 10.96
C GLU A 194 -13.27 9.64 10.72
N PHE A 195 -13.52 8.35 10.98
CA PHE A 195 -14.81 7.71 10.78
C PHE A 195 -15.14 6.78 11.94
N LEU A 196 -15.80 7.34 12.96
CA LEU A 196 -16.22 6.57 14.13
C LEU A 196 -17.29 5.55 13.73
N GLU A 197 -16.98 4.28 13.93
CA GLU A 197 -17.94 3.18 13.89
C GLU A 197 -17.99 2.50 15.24
N GLU A 198 -19.16 2.49 15.87
CA GLU A 198 -19.35 1.90 17.20
C GLU A 198 -18.99 0.41 17.18
N VAL A 199 -19.36 -0.29 16.10
CA VAL A 199 -19.07 -1.72 15.92
C VAL A 199 -17.57 -2.00 15.86
N ILE A 200 -16.77 -1.13 15.25
CA ILE A 200 -15.31 -1.25 15.17
C ILE A 200 -14.67 -0.84 16.51
N SER A 201 -15.16 0.22 17.13
CA SER A 201 -14.72 0.70 18.44
C SER A 201 -14.88 -0.38 19.52
N ASN A 202 -16.04 -1.06 19.55
CA ASN A 202 -16.34 -2.10 20.52
C ASN A 202 -15.44 -3.34 20.40
N GLU A 203 -14.83 -3.56 19.23
CA GLU A 203 -13.91 -4.68 18.97
C GLU A 203 -12.44 -4.32 19.16
N ALA A 204 -12.12 -3.04 19.35
CA ALA A 204 -10.75 -2.55 19.35
C ALA A 204 -9.91 -3.24 20.44
N GLU A 205 -10.43 -3.35 21.66
CA GLU A 205 -9.72 -3.97 22.78
C GLU A 205 -9.53 -5.48 22.59
N ALA A 206 -10.52 -6.18 22.04
CA ALA A 206 -10.40 -7.60 21.71
C ALA A 206 -9.30 -7.84 20.66
N ALA A 207 -9.24 -7.00 19.62
CA ALA A 207 -8.19 -7.05 18.61
C ALA A 207 -6.80 -6.76 19.20
N VAL A 208 -6.66 -5.71 20.02
CA VAL A 208 -5.41 -5.36 20.71
C VAL A 208 -4.91 -6.53 21.55
N MET A 209 -5.80 -7.17 22.31
CA MET A 209 -5.45 -8.33 23.14
C MET A 209 -5.06 -9.54 22.30
N ALA A 210 -5.80 -9.85 21.22
CA ALA A 210 -5.49 -10.96 20.32
C ALA A 210 -4.09 -10.83 19.70
N PHE A 211 -3.77 -9.68 19.10
CA PHE A 211 -2.45 -9.43 18.50
C PHE A 211 -1.33 -9.45 19.54
N ARG A 212 -1.55 -8.84 20.71
CA ARG A 212 -0.57 -8.82 21.81
C ARG A 212 -0.26 -10.23 22.28
N SER A 213 -1.28 -11.03 22.57
CA SER A 213 -1.14 -12.39 23.09
C SER A 213 -0.45 -13.29 22.09
N ALA A 214 -0.92 -13.30 20.83
CA ALA A 214 -0.33 -14.12 19.78
C ALA A 214 1.14 -13.77 19.52
N LYS A 215 1.47 -12.47 19.36
CA LYS A 215 2.85 -12.03 19.16
C LYS A 215 3.74 -12.35 20.37
N GLY A 216 3.26 -12.09 21.58
CA GLY A 216 4.01 -12.38 22.81
C GLY A 216 4.31 -13.86 22.97
N TYR A 217 3.37 -14.73 22.62
CA TYR A 217 3.54 -16.18 22.66
C TYR A 217 4.59 -16.65 21.64
N VAL A 218 4.49 -16.21 20.38
CA VAL A 218 5.45 -16.56 19.32
C VAL A 218 6.85 -16.03 19.64
N ASP A 219 6.96 -14.83 20.20
CA ASP A 219 8.23 -14.25 20.63
C ASP A 219 8.88 -15.04 21.78
N ALA A 220 8.08 -15.60 22.69
CA ALA A 220 8.61 -16.43 23.76
C ALA A 220 9.17 -17.75 23.23
N LEU A 221 8.43 -18.41 22.32
CA LEU A 221 8.86 -19.66 21.70
C LEU A 221 10.11 -19.51 20.83
N GLY A 222 10.22 -18.39 20.11
CA GLY A 222 11.30 -18.15 19.17
C GLY A 222 12.59 -17.58 19.76
N GLN A 223 12.70 -17.40 21.09
CA GLN A 223 13.89 -16.79 21.70
C GLN A 223 15.09 -17.73 21.73
N ASP A 224 14.89 -18.97 22.18
CA ASP A 224 16.00 -19.87 22.46
C ASP A 224 16.23 -20.87 21.32
N ASN A 225 15.18 -21.17 20.56
CA ASN A 225 15.18 -22.25 19.58
C ASN A 225 14.96 -21.75 18.16
N ASP A 226 15.66 -22.40 17.21
CA ASP A 226 15.38 -22.22 15.78
C ASP A 226 14.04 -22.88 15.40
N LYS A 227 13.68 -23.98 16.07
CA LYS A 227 12.44 -24.75 15.93
C LYS A 227 11.89 -25.15 17.29
N ILE A 228 10.58 -25.15 17.47
CA ILE A 228 9.97 -25.63 18.71
C ILE A 228 9.91 -27.17 18.76
N PRO A 229 9.92 -27.79 19.96
CA PRO A 229 9.65 -29.22 20.13
C PRO A 229 8.30 -29.64 19.53
N ASP A 230 8.20 -30.89 19.04
CA ASP A 230 6.97 -31.43 18.46
C ASP A 230 5.76 -31.39 19.43
N ASP A 231 6.02 -31.53 20.73
CA ASP A 231 5.00 -31.48 21.79
C ASP A 231 4.45 -30.06 22.00
N ASP A 232 5.27 -29.03 21.78
CA ASP A 232 4.87 -27.63 21.92
C ASP A 232 4.06 -27.13 20.70
N VAL A 233 4.12 -27.84 19.57
CA VAL A 233 3.35 -27.52 18.36
C VAL A 233 1.85 -27.60 18.61
N ASP A 234 1.39 -28.53 19.44
CA ASP A 234 -0.05 -28.69 19.71
C ASP A 234 -0.63 -27.52 20.52
N ALA A 235 0.20 -26.83 21.31
CA ALA A 235 -0.19 -25.64 22.05
C ALA A 235 -0.33 -24.38 21.16
N LEU A 236 0.17 -24.40 19.92
CA LEU A 236 0.08 -23.27 19.00
C LEU A 236 -1.37 -22.93 18.64
N ALA A 237 -2.22 -23.93 18.42
CA ALA A 237 -3.59 -23.72 17.95
C ALA A 237 -4.42 -22.87 18.93
N SER A 238 -4.18 -23.04 20.24
CA SER A 238 -4.91 -22.32 21.30
C SER A 238 -4.40 -20.89 21.51
N ASN A 239 -3.12 -20.61 21.20
CA ASN A 239 -2.50 -19.30 21.46
C ASN A 239 -2.37 -18.44 20.20
N VAL A 240 -2.32 -19.08 19.03
CA VAL A 240 -2.28 -18.47 17.71
C VAL A 240 -3.20 -19.26 16.79
N PRO A 241 -4.53 -19.04 16.88
CA PRO A 241 -5.48 -19.75 16.03
C PRO A 241 -5.19 -19.48 14.55
N ALA A 242 -4.93 -20.53 13.78
CA ALA A 242 -4.66 -20.40 12.35
C ALA A 242 -5.90 -19.85 11.61
N ARG A 243 -7.06 -20.48 11.86
CA ARG A 243 -8.32 -20.25 11.12
C ARG A 243 -9.27 -19.25 11.77
N GLU A 244 -9.18 -19.04 13.08
CA GLU A 244 -10.07 -18.07 13.73
C GLU A 244 -9.58 -16.66 13.42
N GLY A 245 -10.37 -15.94 12.62
CA GLY A 245 -10.16 -14.54 12.30
C GLY A 245 -10.24 -13.66 13.55
N ILE A 246 -9.61 -12.49 13.49
CA ILE A 246 -9.83 -11.47 14.53
C ILE A 246 -11.14 -10.79 14.15
N SER A 247 -12.14 -10.84 15.03
CA SER A 247 -13.51 -10.33 14.81
C SER A 247 -13.56 -8.98 14.08
N ILE A 248 -12.72 -8.02 14.49
CA ILE A 248 -12.62 -6.69 13.84
C ILE A 248 -12.29 -6.78 12.34
N MET A 249 -11.46 -7.73 11.91
CA MET A 249 -11.07 -7.89 10.51
C MET A 249 -12.26 -8.36 9.66
N SER A 250 -13.05 -9.32 10.15
CA SER A 250 -14.26 -9.76 9.46
C SER A 250 -15.31 -8.65 9.37
N LYS A 251 -15.46 -7.84 10.44
CA LYS A 251 -16.34 -6.67 10.41
C LYS A 251 -15.87 -5.61 9.41
N LEU A 252 -14.57 -5.33 9.37
CA LEU A 252 -13.99 -4.42 8.38
C LEU A 252 -14.20 -4.94 6.96
N PHE A 253 -13.97 -6.23 6.72
CA PHE A 253 -14.19 -6.86 5.42
C PHE A 253 -15.61 -6.62 4.93
N ASN A 254 -16.62 -6.95 5.75
CA ASN A 254 -18.02 -6.75 5.38
C ASN A 254 -18.35 -5.28 5.11
N PHE A 255 -17.89 -4.35 5.95
CA PHE A 255 -18.12 -2.93 5.70
C PHE A 255 -17.47 -2.43 4.39
N ILE A 256 -16.28 -2.93 4.06
CA ILE A 256 -15.58 -2.59 2.81
C ILE A 256 -16.35 -3.17 1.62
N GLU A 257 -16.75 -4.44 1.70
CA GLU A 257 -17.55 -5.11 0.69
C GLU A 257 -18.87 -4.37 0.43
N ASP A 258 -19.64 -4.07 1.48
CA ASP A 258 -20.89 -3.30 1.38
C ASP A 258 -20.67 -1.94 0.68
N MET A 259 -19.59 -1.22 1.02
CA MET A 259 -19.27 0.06 0.39
C MET A 259 -18.86 -0.08 -1.09
N ILE A 260 -18.11 -1.15 -1.43
CA ILE A 260 -17.73 -1.47 -2.82
C ILE A 260 -18.97 -1.81 -3.64
N GLU A 261 -19.88 -2.61 -3.10
CA GLU A 261 -21.14 -3.01 -3.75
C GLU A 261 -22.09 -1.81 -3.95
N ASP A 262 -22.29 -1.00 -2.90
CA ASP A 262 -23.08 0.24 -2.97
C ASP A 262 -22.49 1.23 -3.99
N ASN A 263 -21.16 1.20 -4.16
CA ASN A 263 -20.39 1.98 -5.13
C ASN A 263 -20.73 3.49 -5.11
N ARG A 264 -20.88 4.08 -3.92
CA ARG A 264 -21.24 5.50 -3.77
C ARG A 264 -19.99 6.36 -3.54
N PRO A 265 -19.76 7.43 -4.33
CA PRO A 265 -18.62 8.32 -4.16
C PRO A 265 -18.40 8.82 -2.73
N LYS A 266 -19.49 9.12 -2.01
CA LYS A 266 -19.45 9.60 -0.63
C LYS A 266 -18.80 8.64 0.38
N ASP A 267 -18.86 7.34 0.10
CA ASP A 267 -18.31 6.31 0.97
C ASP A 267 -16.82 6.06 0.70
N ALA A 268 -16.26 6.61 -0.39
CA ALA A 268 -14.91 6.27 -0.85
C ALA A 268 -13.84 6.53 0.21
N ARG A 269 -13.91 7.66 0.93
CA ARG A 269 -12.93 7.96 1.98
C ARG A 269 -13.01 6.99 3.16
N LYS A 270 -14.23 6.65 3.61
CA LYS A 270 -14.47 5.68 4.68
C LYS A 270 -14.01 4.29 4.24
N CYS A 271 -14.36 3.88 3.03
CA CYS A 271 -13.92 2.64 2.39
C CYS A 271 -12.40 2.53 2.39
N PHE A 272 -11.68 3.54 1.89
CA PHE A 272 -10.21 3.52 1.87
C PHE A 272 -9.60 3.56 3.26
N ARG A 273 -10.21 4.24 4.23
CA ARG A 273 -9.71 4.26 5.60
C ARG A 273 -9.85 2.89 6.27
N TYR A 274 -10.96 2.20 6.04
CA TYR A 274 -11.21 0.86 6.58
C TYR A 274 -10.41 -0.21 5.85
N LEU A 275 -10.26 -0.10 4.53
CA LEU A 275 -9.35 -0.93 3.74
C LEU A 275 -7.92 -0.78 4.23
N GLU A 276 -7.43 0.45 4.41
CA GLU A 276 -6.10 0.72 4.94
C GLU A 276 -5.91 0.11 6.34
N LEU A 277 -6.92 0.20 7.23
CA LEU A 277 -6.88 -0.46 8.54
C LEU A 277 -6.85 -1.99 8.40
N TYR A 278 -7.74 -2.58 7.60
CA TYR A 278 -7.80 -4.02 7.37
C TYR A 278 -6.43 -4.52 6.90
N LEU A 279 -5.83 -3.87 5.90
CA LEU A 279 -4.54 -4.27 5.33
C LEU A 279 -3.39 -4.17 6.34
N ARG A 280 -3.40 -3.18 7.23
CA ARG A 280 -2.42 -3.10 8.32
C ARG A 280 -2.59 -4.26 9.30
N LEU A 281 -3.82 -4.58 9.71
CA LEU A 281 -4.10 -5.72 10.59
C LEU A 281 -3.76 -7.06 9.92
N ALA A 282 -4.09 -7.21 8.64
CA ALA A 282 -3.74 -8.35 7.81
C ALA A 282 -2.21 -8.54 7.73
N THR A 283 -1.45 -7.48 7.49
CA THR A 283 0.02 -7.51 7.49
C THR A 283 0.57 -7.98 8.84
N LEU A 284 0.06 -7.43 9.96
CA LEU A 284 0.47 -7.85 11.30
C LEU A 284 0.10 -9.32 11.58
N ARG A 285 -1.04 -9.80 11.07
CA ARG A 285 -1.46 -11.19 11.22
C ARG A 285 -0.55 -12.11 10.39
N LYS A 286 -0.33 -11.82 9.11
CA LYS A 286 0.59 -12.57 8.24
C LYS A 286 2.00 -12.63 8.83
N MET A 287 2.48 -11.54 9.44
CA MET A 287 3.75 -11.54 10.17
C MET A 287 3.80 -12.58 11.29
N ILE A 288 2.77 -12.65 12.13
CA ILE A 288 2.71 -13.61 13.24
C ILE A 288 2.63 -15.04 12.69
N LEU A 289 1.78 -15.28 11.69
CA LEU A 289 1.63 -16.61 11.07
C LEU A 289 2.94 -17.06 10.40
N MET A 290 3.64 -16.17 9.70
CA MET A 290 4.95 -16.45 9.09
C MET A 290 5.99 -16.83 10.15
N GLN A 291 6.00 -16.15 11.30
CA GLN A 291 6.87 -16.51 12.42
C GLN A 291 6.51 -17.87 13.03
N VAL A 292 5.22 -18.22 13.12
CA VAL A 292 4.80 -19.55 13.55
C VAL A 292 5.32 -20.62 12.59
N VAL A 293 5.11 -20.43 11.29
CA VAL A 293 5.56 -21.39 10.27
C VAL A 293 7.08 -21.59 10.34
N SER A 294 7.87 -20.53 10.57
CA SER A 294 9.31 -20.66 10.69
C SER A 294 9.78 -21.40 11.94
N LEU A 295 8.96 -21.44 13.00
CA LEU A 295 9.24 -22.18 14.24
C LEU A 295 8.80 -23.64 14.20
N ILE A 296 7.82 -24.00 13.37
CA ILE A 296 7.33 -25.37 13.29
C ILE A 296 8.41 -26.30 12.71
N PRO A 297 8.71 -27.44 13.37
CA PRO A 297 9.64 -28.43 12.87
C PRO A 297 9.09 -29.15 11.64
N GLU A 298 10.00 -29.61 10.77
CA GLU A 298 9.66 -30.26 9.48
C GLU A 298 8.82 -31.54 9.66
N THR A 299 8.96 -32.23 10.79
CA THR A 299 8.15 -33.39 11.21
C THR A 299 6.65 -33.08 11.32
N ARG A 300 6.29 -31.79 11.50
CA ARG A 300 4.93 -31.30 11.70
C ARG A 300 4.44 -30.42 10.54
N ASN A 301 4.89 -30.73 9.33
CA ASN A 301 4.57 -29.96 8.10
C ASN A 301 3.07 -29.73 7.90
N ILE A 302 2.19 -30.69 8.23
CA ILE A 302 0.73 -30.51 8.11
C ILE A 302 0.24 -29.29 8.90
N THR A 303 0.77 -29.08 10.11
CA THR A 303 0.44 -27.91 10.93
C THR A 303 0.93 -26.63 10.27
N ALA A 304 2.18 -26.63 9.77
CA ALA A 304 2.74 -25.49 9.03
C ALA A 304 1.88 -25.13 7.81
N GLN A 305 1.41 -26.12 7.05
CA GLN A 305 0.50 -25.94 5.91
C GLN A 305 -0.85 -25.35 6.33
N GLY A 306 -1.36 -25.67 7.52
CA GLY A 306 -2.56 -25.03 8.06
C GLY A 306 -2.39 -23.51 8.27
N TYR A 307 -1.22 -23.09 8.75
CA TYR A 307 -0.88 -21.67 8.91
C TYR A 307 -0.64 -20.97 7.56
N ILE A 308 0.03 -21.64 6.62
CA ILE A 308 0.21 -21.14 5.24
C ILE A 308 -1.14 -20.96 4.55
N GLY A 309 -2.02 -21.96 4.63
CA GLY A 309 -3.37 -21.87 4.08
C GLY A 309 -4.15 -20.69 4.67
N SER A 310 -3.95 -20.38 5.96
CA SER A 310 -4.57 -19.21 6.59
C SER A 310 -4.00 -17.87 6.09
N MET A 311 -2.71 -17.82 5.74
CA MET A 311 -2.12 -16.65 5.08
C MET A 311 -2.65 -16.47 3.65
N ASN A 312 -2.89 -17.57 2.93
CA ASN A 312 -3.47 -17.54 1.59
C ASN A 312 -4.92 -17.05 1.61
N VAL A 313 -5.73 -17.46 2.59
CA VAL A 313 -7.09 -16.91 2.76
C VAL A 313 -7.06 -15.38 2.94
N ILE A 314 -6.13 -14.86 3.74
CA ILE A 314 -5.96 -13.40 3.90
C ILE A 314 -5.55 -12.74 2.58
N LEU A 315 -4.71 -13.41 1.77
CA LEU A 315 -4.32 -12.92 0.45
C LEU A 315 -5.52 -12.88 -0.49
N ASP A 316 -6.29 -13.97 -0.58
CA ASP A 316 -7.49 -14.06 -1.42
C ASP A 316 -8.52 -12.99 -1.05
N GLU A 317 -8.78 -12.78 0.25
CA GLU A 317 -9.66 -11.71 0.75
C GLU A 317 -9.13 -10.32 0.37
N THR A 318 -7.81 -10.11 0.47
CA THR A 318 -7.16 -8.85 0.13
C THR A 318 -7.20 -8.58 -1.38
N GLU A 319 -6.94 -9.57 -2.20
CA GLU A 319 -7.05 -9.51 -3.66
C GLU A 319 -8.46 -9.11 -4.09
N TYR A 320 -9.46 -9.78 -3.52
CA TYR A 320 -10.86 -9.47 -3.74
C TYR A 320 -11.18 -8.01 -3.41
N MET A 321 -10.82 -7.54 -2.21
CA MET A 321 -11.06 -6.14 -1.80
C MET A 321 -10.26 -5.11 -2.58
N LEU A 322 -9.13 -5.47 -3.19
CA LEU A 322 -8.33 -4.56 -4.02
C LEU A 322 -8.73 -4.61 -5.50
N ASN A 323 -9.60 -5.52 -5.90
CA ASN A 323 -9.96 -5.72 -7.30
C ASN A 323 -10.59 -4.46 -7.92
N PHE A 324 -11.50 -3.80 -7.19
CA PHE A 324 -12.13 -2.55 -7.64
C PHE A 324 -11.16 -1.41 -7.93
N LEU A 325 -9.91 -1.51 -7.44
CA LEU A 325 -8.89 -0.51 -7.72
C LEU A 325 -8.23 -0.72 -9.08
N HIS A 326 -8.08 -1.95 -9.56
CA HIS A 326 -7.31 -2.17 -10.78
C HIS A 326 -8.14 -2.72 -11.95
N ASP A 327 -9.30 -3.30 -11.67
CA ASP A 327 -10.24 -3.70 -12.71
C ASP A 327 -11.15 -2.53 -13.11
N LEU A 328 -10.76 -1.87 -14.20
CA LEU A 328 -11.52 -0.76 -14.80
C LEU A 328 -12.91 -1.18 -15.29
N SER A 329 -13.14 -2.47 -15.54
CA SER A 329 -14.44 -2.97 -16.00
C SER A 329 -15.53 -2.85 -14.94
N LEU A 330 -15.14 -2.78 -13.66
CA LEU A 330 -16.06 -2.64 -12.53
C LEU A 330 -16.67 -1.24 -12.42
N GLN A 331 -16.18 -0.26 -13.20
CA GLN A 331 -16.66 1.13 -13.17
C GLN A 331 -16.82 1.69 -11.74
N SER A 332 -15.87 1.35 -10.86
CA SER A 332 -15.96 1.76 -9.47
C SER A 332 -15.85 3.27 -9.36
N LYS A 333 -16.87 3.87 -8.73
CA LYS A 333 -16.93 5.28 -8.37
C LYS A 333 -16.08 5.57 -7.13
N LEU A 334 -15.63 4.55 -6.40
CA LEU A 334 -14.73 4.72 -5.26
C LEU A 334 -13.29 4.88 -5.73
N MET A 335 -12.88 4.06 -6.70
CA MET A 335 -11.51 3.95 -7.19
C MET A 335 -10.82 5.31 -7.44
N PRO A 336 -11.46 6.32 -8.05
CA PRO A 336 -10.82 7.59 -8.37
C PRO A 336 -10.32 8.30 -7.12
N TYR A 337 -11.05 8.20 -5.99
CA TYR A 337 -10.69 8.86 -4.74
C TYR A 337 -9.49 8.25 -4.02
N PHE A 338 -8.90 7.18 -4.56
CA PHE A 338 -7.73 6.56 -3.98
C PHE A 338 -6.50 7.49 -4.05
N ASP A 339 -5.94 7.78 -2.88
CA ASP A 339 -4.70 8.51 -2.74
C ASP A 339 -3.61 7.60 -2.17
N GLY A 340 -2.72 7.09 -3.04
CA GLY A 340 -1.64 6.19 -2.62
C GLY A 340 -0.63 6.80 -1.64
N ASP A 341 -0.52 8.13 -1.59
CA ASP A 341 0.34 8.82 -0.61
C ASP A 341 -0.29 8.83 0.79
N ARG A 342 -1.63 8.82 0.85
CA ARG A 342 -2.40 8.78 2.09
C ARG A 342 -2.64 7.35 2.58
N TYR A 343 -3.01 6.47 1.67
CA TYR A 343 -3.31 5.06 1.91
C TYR A 343 -2.10 4.20 1.50
N PHE A 344 -0.96 4.49 2.14
CA PHE A 344 0.34 3.94 1.76
C PHE A 344 0.41 2.41 1.93
N GLN A 345 -0.33 1.82 2.88
CA GLN A 345 -0.35 0.36 3.04
C GLN A 345 -1.12 -0.27 1.88
N THR A 346 -2.25 0.31 1.51
CA THR A 346 -3.02 -0.08 0.31
C THR A 346 -2.15 0.01 -0.95
N ALA A 347 -1.43 1.11 -1.14
CA ALA A 347 -0.49 1.26 -2.25
C ALA A 347 0.66 0.24 -2.19
N ALA A 348 1.13 -0.09 -0.98
CA ALA A 348 2.16 -1.12 -0.79
C ALA A 348 1.65 -2.51 -1.17
N TYR A 349 0.42 -2.88 -0.83
CA TYR A 349 -0.18 -4.16 -1.24
C TYR A 349 -0.32 -4.27 -2.76
N LEU A 350 -0.87 -3.25 -3.41
CA LEU A 350 -0.98 -3.22 -4.88
C LEU A 350 0.38 -3.46 -5.54
N LYS A 351 1.44 -2.81 -5.04
CA LYS A 351 2.79 -2.92 -5.61
C LYS A 351 3.51 -4.21 -5.24
N ILE A 352 3.47 -4.61 -3.96
CA ILE A 352 4.32 -5.67 -3.40
C ILE A 352 3.65 -7.03 -3.56
N GLU A 353 2.37 -7.15 -3.20
CA GLU A 353 1.67 -8.44 -3.26
C GLU A 353 1.06 -8.68 -4.64
N LEU A 354 0.43 -7.66 -5.24
CA LEU A 354 -0.28 -7.84 -6.51
C LEU A 354 0.57 -7.53 -7.74
N ASN A 355 1.75 -6.93 -7.56
CA ASN A 355 2.63 -6.48 -8.64
C ASN A 355 1.91 -5.59 -9.68
N LEU A 356 1.01 -4.73 -9.20
CA LEU A 356 0.24 -3.79 -10.00
C LEU A 356 0.81 -2.38 -9.86
N GLU A 357 1.20 -1.78 -10.98
CA GLU A 357 1.43 -0.34 -11.07
C GLU A 357 0.11 0.32 -11.47
N ARG A 358 -0.40 1.20 -10.62
CA ARG A 358 -1.63 1.93 -10.95
C ARG A 358 -1.26 3.22 -11.68
N PRO A 359 -1.74 3.45 -12.91
CA PRO A 359 -1.56 4.74 -13.56
C PRO A 359 -2.49 5.75 -12.85
N ASN A 360 -1.90 6.69 -12.12
CA ASN A 360 -2.60 7.92 -11.77
C ASN A 360 -2.35 8.90 -12.93
N PRO A 361 -3.34 9.21 -13.78
CA PRO A 361 -3.14 10.09 -14.94
C PRO A 361 -2.84 11.55 -14.53
N PHE A 362 -3.11 11.93 -13.28
CA PHE A 362 -2.79 13.24 -12.72
C PHE A 362 -2.07 13.10 -11.38
N PRO A 363 -0.82 12.60 -11.35
CA PRO A 363 -0.11 12.40 -10.11
C PRO A 363 0.31 13.75 -9.50
N GLY A 364 0.10 13.88 -8.19
CA GLY A 364 0.56 15.03 -7.40
C GLY A 364 -0.40 16.22 -7.36
N LEU A 365 0.12 17.35 -6.88
CA LEU A 365 -0.60 18.62 -6.81
C LEU A 365 -0.64 19.31 -8.18
N HIS A 366 -1.71 20.05 -8.41
CA HIS A 366 -1.97 20.83 -9.60
C HIS A 366 -2.37 22.25 -9.22
N CYS A 367 -1.95 23.18 -10.04
CA CYS A 367 -2.39 24.56 -10.01
C CYS A 367 -3.56 24.71 -10.98
N ILE A 368 -4.63 25.35 -10.54
CA ILE A 368 -5.79 25.68 -11.37
C ILE A 368 -5.85 27.20 -11.44
N ASP A 369 -5.38 27.74 -12.55
CA ASP A 369 -5.09 29.16 -12.70
C ASP A 369 -6.09 29.79 -13.67
N PRO A 370 -7.01 30.66 -13.21
CA PRO A 370 -7.86 31.44 -14.12
C PRO A 370 -7.04 32.44 -14.95
N ASP A 371 -5.88 32.87 -14.45
CA ASP A 371 -4.90 33.72 -15.15
C ASP A 371 -3.49 33.51 -14.57
N ASP A 372 -2.47 34.14 -15.18
CA ASP A 372 -1.06 33.95 -14.77
C ASP A 372 -0.70 34.60 -13.41
N THR A 373 -1.65 35.29 -12.76
CA THR A 373 -1.42 36.06 -11.53
C THR A 373 -2.04 35.41 -10.31
N TYR A 374 -3.13 34.66 -10.49
CA TYR A 374 -3.88 34.09 -9.39
C TYR A 374 -4.14 32.59 -9.55
N SER A 375 -4.26 31.90 -8.42
CA SER A 375 -4.69 30.49 -8.38
C SER A 375 -6.05 30.35 -7.70
N PHE A 376 -6.73 29.27 -8.02
CA PHE A 376 -7.91 28.84 -7.29
C PHE A 376 -7.55 28.54 -5.83
N GLY A 377 -8.36 29.01 -4.89
CA GLY A 377 -8.21 28.83 -3.44
C GLY A 377 -9.58 28.75 -2.77
N TRP A 378 -9.64 28.89 -1.45
CA TRP A 378 -10.91 28.94 -0.72
C TRP A 378 -10.79 29.77 0.56
N VAL A 379 -11.92 30.31 1.04
CA VAL A 379 -11.99 31.08 2.28
C VAL A 379 -13.21 30.64 3.09
N LYS A 380 -13.00 30.45 4.39
CA LYS A 380 -14.09 30.33 5.35
C LYS A 380 -14.64 31.73 5.62
N GLN A 381 -15.90 31.95 5.29
CA GLN A 381 -16.54 33.24 5.55
C GLN A 381 -17.40 33.15 6.80
N ASP A 382 -16.83 33.60 7.91
CA ASP A 382 -17.57 33.80 9.14
C ASP A 382 -18.35 35.13 9.04
N GLY A 383 -19.67 35.12 9.28
CA GLY A 383 -20.49 36.35 9.39
C GLY A 383 -21.53 36.63 8.29
N LEU A 384 -21.74 35.73 7.32
CA LEU A 384 -22.89 35.83 6.41
C LEU A 384 -24.18 35.36 7.10
N ASN A 385 -25.33 35.92 6.67
CA ASN A 385 -26.64 35.53 7.18
C ASN A 385 -27.58 35.14 6.00
N PRO A 386 -27.96 33.86 5.86
CA PRO A 386 -27.59 32.74 6.71
C PRO A 386 -26.09 32.39 6.61
N PRO A 387 -25.50 31.84 7.68
CA PRO A 387 -24.12 31.37 7.65
C PRO A 387 -23.97 30.31 6.56
N MET A 388 -22.88 30.38 5.80
CA MET A 388 -22.59 29.37 4.79
C MET A 388 -22.27 28.05 5.50
N LEU A 389 -22.83 26.95 5.00
CA LEU A 389 -22.53 25.60 5.50
C LEU A 389 -21.08 25.22 5.19
N HIS A 390 -20.57 25.66 4.04
CA HIS A 390 -19.28 25.23 3.48
C HIS A 390 -18.37 26.43 3.13
N PRO A 391 -17.03 26.28 3.20
CA PRO A 391 -16.10 27.27 2.69
C PRO A 391 -16.32 27.48 1.21
N ILE A 392 -16.13 28.72 0.78
CA ILE A 392 -16.40 29.13 -0.59
C ILE A 392 -15.08 29.12 -1.34
N ALA A 393 -15.11 28.61 -2.56
CA ALA A 393 -14.00 28.76 -3.47
C ALA A 393 -13.69 30.24 -3.73
N THR A 394 -12.44 30.65 -3.62
CA THR A 394 -11.96 32.00 -3.90
C THR A 394 -10.77 31.98 -4.85
N ILE A 395 -10.20 33.14 -5.11
CA ILE A 395 -8.97 33.32 -5.86
C ILE A 395 -7.93 33.89 -4.90
N THR A 396 -6.77 33.23 -4.79
CA THR A 396 -5.67 33.65 -3.93
C THR A 396 -4.40 33.90 -4.74
N PRO A 397 -3.46 34.73 -4.25
CA PRO A 397 -2.10 34.78 -4.80
C PRO A 397 -1.51 33.36 -4.80
N LYS A 398 -0.89 32.97 -5.93
CA LYS A 398 -0.54 31.58 -6.28
C LYS A 398 -0.13 30.71 -5.10
N ARG A 399 -1.00 29.75 -4.74
CA ARG A 399 -0.72 28.62 -3.85
C ARG A 399 -1.36 27.36 -4.43
N CYS A 400 -0.56 26.52 -5.04
CA CYS A 400 -1.03 25.28 -5.65
C CYS A 400 -1.44 24.29 -4.55
N SER A 401 -2.70 23.89 -4.59
CA SER A 401 -3.31 23.16 -3.48
C SER A 401 -4.46 22.27 -3.93
N TRP A 402 -4.43 21.80 -5.18
CA TRP A 402 -5.48 20.95 -5.72
C TRP A 402 -4.91 19.63 -6.21
N LYS A 403 -5.59 18.53 -5.95
CA LYS A 403 -5.30 17.24 -6.60
C LYS A 403 -6.44 16.93 -7.54
N ILE A 404 -6.13 16.65 -8.80
CA ILE A 404 -7.11 16.29 -9.82
C ILE A 404 -7.17 14.76 -9.87
N ILE A 405 -8.38 14.25 -9.81
CA ILE A 405 -8.67 12.82 -9.76
C ILE A 405 -9.50 12.48 -10.98
N ALA A 406 -8.97 11.63 -11.87
CA ALA A 406 -9.68 11.22 -13.08
C ALA A 406 -10.64 10.06 -12.81
N HIS A 407 -11.86 10.19 -13.34
CA HIS A 407 -12.91 9.16 -13.34
C HIS A 407 -13.08 8.49 -14.71
N GLY A 408 -12.32 8.93 -15.73
CA GLY A 408 -12.52 8.55 -17.13
C GLY A 408 -13.51 9.47 -17.85
N ASN A 409 -13.62 9.36 -19.18
CA ASN A 409 -14.55 10.16 -20.00
C ASN A 409 -14.47 11.69 -19.78
N ASP A 410 -13.26 12.23 -19.57
CA ASP A 410 -13.01 13.64 -19.25
C ASP A 410 -13.69 14.11 -17.94
N GLN A 411 -14.06 13.19 -17.05
CA GLN A 411 -14.65 13.48 -15.74
C GLN A 411 -13.62 13.40 -14.62
N PHE A 412 -13.76 14.32 -13.66
CA PHE A 412 -12.77 14.59 -12.64
C PHE A 412 -13.41 14.97 -11.31
N SER A 413 -12.77 14.56 -10.20
CA SER A 413 -12.94 15.23 -8.91
C SER A 413 -11.74 16.14 -8.66
N ILE A 414 -11.97 17.26 -7.98
CA ILE A 414 -10.94 18.23 -7.64
C ILE A 414 -10.88 18.29 -6.11
N VAL A 415 -9.76 17.84 -5.54
CA VAL A 415 -9.58 17.67 -4.09
C VAL A 415 -8.72 18.81 -3.55
N ASN A 416 -9.16 19.44 -2.48
CA ASN A 416 -8.42 20.45 -1.74
C ASN A 416 -7.27 19.81 -0.95
N LYS A 417 -6.06 20.32 -1.17
CA LYS A 417 -4.82 19.97 -0.49
C LYS A 417 -4.18 21.17 0.23
N TYR A 418 -4.90 22.27 0.34
CA TYR A 418 -4.41 23.49 0.97
C TYR A 418 -4.12 23.26 2.45
N ASP A 419 -2.89 23.55 2.87
CA ASP A 419 -2.39 23.44 4.26
C ASP A 419 -2.71 22.08 4.94
N CYS A 420 -2.79 21.01 4.13
CA CYS A 420 -2.91 19.65 4.61
C CYS A 420 -1.63 19.20 5.35
N PRO A 421 -1.74 18.46 6.47
CA PRO A 421 -2.97 17.92 7.09
C PRO A 421 -3.60 18.85 8.15
N ASN A 422 -3.10 20.07 8.32
CA ASN A 422 -3.47 20.93 9.45
C ASN A 422 -4.81 21.65 9.25
N ASP A 423 -5.28 21.74 8.01
CA ASP A 423 -6.52 22.41 7.67
C ASP A 423 -7.77 21.52 7.87
N ALA A 424 -8.84 22.09 8.45
CA ALA A 424 -10.08 21.37 8.73
C ALA A 424 -10.84 20.90 7.47
N TRP A 425 -10.55 21.52 6.32
CA TRP A 425 -11.08 21.21 5.00
C TRP A 425 -10.04 20.52 4.12
N CYS A 426 -8.94 20.04 4.70
CA CYS A 426 -8.02 19.14 4.01
C CYS A 426 -8.80 17.94 3.43
N ASP A 427 -8.48 17.60 2.18
CA ASP A 427 -9.11 16.52 1.41
C ASP A 427 -10.62 16.67 1.17
N SER A 428 -11.16 17.87 1.38
CA SER A 428 -12.50 18.20 0.91
C SER A 428 -12.52 18.30 -0.62
N LEU A 429 -13.69 18.08 -1.18
CA LEU A 429 -13.95 18.03 -2.60
C LEU A 429 -14.54 19.34 -3.06
N LEU A 430 -14.12 19.80 -4.23
CA LEU A 430 -14.78 20.90 -4.89
C LEU A 430 -16.22 20.49 -5.22
N SER A 431 -17.15 21.24 -4.66
CA SER A 431 -18.58 20.94 -4.71
C SER A 431 -19.41 22.17 -5.04
N ILE A 432 -20.72 21.98 -5.03
CA ILE A 432 -21.73 22.97 -5.38
C ILE A 432 -22.77 23.02 -4.28
N ASP A 433 -23.05 24.21 -3.78
CA ASP A 433 -24.07 24.48 -2.77
C ASP A 433 -25.30 25.14 -3.44
N PRO A 434 -26.36 24.37 -3.76
CA PRO A 434 -27.58 24.87 -4.39
C PRO A 434 -28.40 25.71 -3.41
N ARG A 435 -28.79 26.92 -3.83
CA ARG A 435 -29.57 27.83 -2.99
C ARG A 435 -30.93 28.14 -3.63
N PRO A 436 -32.05 27.71 -3.04
CA PRO A 436 -33.38 27.97 -3.59
C PRO A 436 -33.60 29.47 -3.85
N GLY A 437 -33.94 29.83 -5.10
CA GLY A 437 -34.19 31.22 -5.51
C GLY A 437 -32.97 32.13 -5.51
N LYS A 438 -31.75 31.59 -5.35
CA LYS A 438 -30.50 32.34 -5.35
C LYS A 438 -29.47 31.67 -6.26
N LYS A 439 -28.43 32.43 -6.57
CA LYS A 439 -27.22 31.96 -7.24
C LYS A 439 -26.58 30.81 -6.46
N THR A 440 -26.39 29.67 -7.10
CA THR A 440 -25.63 28.53 -6.59
C THR A 440 -24.19 28.94 -6.27
N ILE A 441 -23.49 28.28 -5.34
CA ILE A 441 -22.11 28.65 -4.97
C ILE A 441 -21.18 27.45 -5.13
N VAL A 442 -19.94 27.70 -5.58
CA VAL A 442 -18.88 26.68 -5.58
C VAL A 442 -18.19 26.71 -4.23
N GLY A 443 -18.16 25.56 -3.55
CA GLY A 443 -17.61 25.44 -2.21
C GLY A 443 -16.84 24.14 -2.02
N LEU A 444 -16.55 23.81 -0.76
CA LEU A 444 -15.88 22.59 -0.37
C LEU A 444 -16.80 21.68 0.44
N GLU A 445 -16.90 20.42 0.04
CA GLU A 445 -17.75 19.42 0.69
C GLU A 445 -16.90 18.21 1.09
N LYS A 446 -17.17 17.59 2.24
CA LYS A 446 -16.40 16.40 2.67
C LYS A 446 -16.96 15.09 2.12
N GLU A 447 -18.26 15.06 1.85
CA GLU A 447 -19.02 13.83 1.66
C GLU A 447 -19.62 13.71 0.26
N ASP A 448 -20.03 14.80 -0.40
CA ASP A 448 -20.67 14.71 -1.73
C ASP A 448 -19.82 15.36 -2.84
N PRO A 449 -19.01 14.57 -3.57
CA PRO A 449 -18.21 15.10 -4.67
C PRO A 449 -19.09 15.46 -5.86
N VAL A 450 -19.05 16.72 -6.27
CA VAL A 450 -19.45 17.09 -7.62
C VAL A 450 -18.41 16.55 -8.61
N ILE A 451 -18.88 15.84 -9.63
CA ILE A 451 -18.05 15.41 -10.75
C ILE A 451 -17.95 16.56 -11.76
N TRP A 452 -16.72 16.91 -12.14
CA TRP A 452 -16.39 18.00 -13.05
C TRP A 452 -15.90 17.45 -14.38
N ALA A 453 -16.33 18.00 -15.50
CA ALA A 453 -15.72 17.79 -16.79
C ALA A 453 -14.59 18.81 -17.01
N ILE A 454 -13.38 18.34 -17.35
CA ILE A 454 -12.24 19.20 -17.72
C ILE A 454 -12.00 19.06 -19.21
N LEU A 455 -12.29 20.12 -19.97
CA LEU A 455 -12.39 20.06 -21.43
C LEU A 455 -11.42 21.07 -22.06
N LYS A 456 -10.53 20.63 -22.96
CA LYS A 456 -9.61 21.55 -23.64
C LYS A 456 -10.40 22.57 -24.45
N ASN A 457 -10.04 23.85 -24.34
CA ASN A 457 -10.64 24.90 -25.13
C ASN A 457 -10.22 24.74 -26.60
N PRO A 458 -11.14 24.41 -27.51
CA PRO A 458 -10.80 24.15 -28.91
C PRO A 458 -10.35 25.41 -29.66
N ARG A 459 -10.61 26.60 -29.11
CA ARG A 459 -10.22 27.90 -29.69
C ARG A 459 -8.89 28.43 -29.16
N SER A 460 -8.29 27.77 -28.16
CA SER A 460 -7.02 28.21 -27.60
C SER A 460 -5.85 27.46 -28.23
N GLN A 461 -4.80 28.20 -28.60
CA GLN A 461 -3.51 27.62 -28.98
C GLN A 461 -2.67 27.22 -27.76
N GLU A 462 -3.07 27.65 -26.55
CA GLU A 462 -2.44 27.30 -25.27
C GLU A 462 -3.20 26.14 -24.60
N ASP A 463 -2.57 25.46 -23.64
CA ASP A 463 -3.21 24.42 -22.82
C ASP A 463 -4.17 25.03 -21.78
N LYS A 464 -5.26 25.57 -22.30
CA LYS A 464 -6.37 26.19 -21.58
C LYS A 464 -7.58 25.26 -21.57
N TYR A 465 -8.20 25.10 -20.41
CA TYR A 465 -9.27 24.14 -20.14
C TYR A 465 -10.53 24.82 -19.59
N PHE A 466 -11.68 24.24 -19.88
CA PHE A 466 -12.95 24.54 -19.23
C PHE A 466 -13.19 23.54 -18.11
N ILE A 467 -13.67 24.02 -16.96
CA ILE A 467 -14.08 23.17 -15.83
C ILE A 467 -15.58 23.36 -15.64
N VAL A 468 -16.36 22.30 -15.85
CA VAL A 468 -17.83 22.34 -15.93
C VAL A 468 -18.41 21.27 -15.01
N SER A 469 -19.45 21.56 -14.23
CA SER A 469 -20.12 20.50 -13.44
C SER A 469 -20.91 19.55 -14.34
N SER A 470 -20.72 18.25 -14.15
CA SER A 470 -21.44 17.20 -14.87
C SER A 470 -22.96 17.25 -14.62
N ILE A 471 -23.37 17.66 -13.41
CA ILE A 471 -24.78 17.82 -13.02
C ILE A 471 -25.47 18.85 -13.90
N LEU A 472 -24.75 19.90 -14.31
CA LEU A 472 -25.30 21.01 -15.09
C LEU A 472 -25.34 20.73 -16.60
N CYS A 473 -24.55 19.77 -17.11
CA CYS A 473 -24.47 19.48 -18.54
C CYS A 473 -25.19 18.20 -18.98
N GLY A 474 -25.55 17.31 -18.03
CA GLY A 474 -26.17 16.02 -18.31
C GLY A 474 -25.34 15.16 -19.29
N GLU A 475 -26.02 14.40 -20.15
CA GLU A 475 -25.38 13.55 -21.18
C GLU A 475 -24.69 14.35 -22.30
N ASN A 476 -24.89 15.67 -22.37
CA ASN A 476 -24.49 16.51 -23.48
C ASN A 476 -23.22 17.33 -23.23
N CYS A 477 -22.40 17.00 -22.22
CA CYS A 477 -21.15 17.71 -21.93
C CYS A 477 -20.19 17.83 -23.14
N ARG A 478 -20.27 16.91 -24.12
CA ARG A 478 -19.49 16.98 -25.38
C ARG A 478 -20.06 17.94 -26.43
N LYS A 479 -21.33 18.35 -26.31
CA LYS A 479 -22.01 19.29 -27.21
C LYS A 479 -22.06 20.66 -26.54
N PHE A 480 -20.95 21.40 -26.61
CA PHE A 480 -20.94 22.80 -26.21
C PHE A 480 -21.91 23.62 -27.08
N LEU A 481 -22.85 24.35 -26.44
CA LEU A 481 -23.09 25.79 -26.64
C LEU A 481 -24.46 26.33 -26.15
N ASN A 482 -25.45 25.50 -25.81
CA ASN A 482 -26.83 26.01 -25.60
C ASN A 482 -27.52 25.50 -24.32
N PHE A 483 -26.95 25.78 -23.14
CA PHE A 483 -27.70 25.62 -21.88
C PHE A 483 -27.83 26.96 -21.17
N GLU A 484 -29.06 27.30 -20.77
CA GLU A 484 -29.37 28.45 -19.91
C GLU A 484 -28.84 28.19 -18.50
N THR A 485 -28.05 29.12 -17.98
CA THR A 485 -27.23 28.92 -16.79
C THR A 485 -27.66 29.79 -15.61
N GLU A 486 -27.75 29.17 -14.43
CA GLU A 486 -27.81 29.87 -13.15
C GLU A 486 -26.43 30.42 -12.77
N ARG A 487 -26.40 31.66 -12.30
CA ARG A 487 -25.17 32.41 -11.98
C ARG A 487 -24.62 31.95 -10.61
N PHE A 488 -23.30 31.98 -10.38
CA PHE A 488 -22.69 31.74 -9.06
C PHE A 488 -22.00 33.01 -8.50
N ARG A 489 -21.79 33.11 -7.17
CA ARG A 489 -21.13 34.27 -6.51
C ARG A 489 -19.87 33.79 -5.76
N VAL A 490 -18.75 34.49 -5.95
CA VAL A 490 -17.50 34.34 -5.18
C VAL A 490 -17.19 35.64 -4.46
N LEU A 491 -16.58 35.55 -3.29
CA LEU A 491 -16.27 36.69 -2.43
C LEU A 491 -14.75 36.93 -2.37
N ASN A 492 -14.37 38.20 -2.49
CA ASN A 492 -12.98 38.63 -2.45
C ASN A 492 -12.48 38.63 -1.00
N ALA A 493 -11.42 37.87 -0.72
CA ALA A 493 -10.82 37.75 0.60
C ALA A 493 -10.24 39.09 1.14
N ALA A 494 -9.98 40.06 0.27
CA ALA A 494 -9.22 41.26 0.60
C ALA A 494 -10.04 42.48 1.09
N SER A 495 -11.39 42.44 1.07
CA SER A 495 -12.20 43.60 1.47
C SER A 495 -13.08 43.31 2.68
N THR A 496 -12.58 43.62 3.87
CA THR A 496 -13.32 43.46 5.13
C THR A 496 -14.32 44.59 5.43
N ASN A 497 -14.49 45.61 4.58
CA ASN A 497 -15.26 46.80 5.01
C ASN A 497 -16.09 47.57 3.97
N ARG A 498 -16.27 47.09 2.74
CA ARG A 498 -17.26 47.67 1.83
C ARG A 498 -17.86 46.60 0.94
N ASP A 499 -19.18 46.62 0.79
CA ASP A 499 -19.94 46.04 -0.32
C ASP A 499 -19.53 46.73 -1.64
N GLN A 500 -18.25 46.64 -2.02
CA GLN A 500 -17.87 46.87 -3.40
C GLN A 500 -18.11 45.56 -4.14
N GLU A 501 -19.17 45.55 -4.93
CA GLU A 501 -19.35 44.57 -6.00
C GLU A 501 -18.21 44.74 -7.02
N VAL A 502 -17.08 44.10 -6.74
CA VAL A 502 -16.06 43.90 -7.74
C VAL A 502 -16.39 42.57 -8.41
N PRO A 503 -16.74 42.55 -9.72
CA PRO A 503 -17.17 41.34 -10.40
C PRO A 503 -15.95 40.45 -10.67
N PHE A 504 -15.58 39.63 -9.70
CA PHE A 504 -14.59 38.57 -9.90
C PHE A 504 -15.26 37.24 -9.61
N ILE A 505 -15.44 36.49 -10.70
CA ILE A 505 -16.30 35.33 -10.84
C ILE A 505 -15.40 34.10 -10.88
N VAL A 506 -15.60 33.17 -9.95
CA VAL A 506 -15.35 31.75 -10.24
C VAL A 506 -16.71 31.06 -10.21
N GLY A 507 -17.18 30.64 -11.39
CA GLY A 507 -18.53 30.11 -11.59
C GLY A 507 -19.50 31.06 -12.32
N VAL A 508 -19.15 31.50 -13.54
CA VAL A 508 -20.17 31.81 -14.56
C VAL A 508 -19.82 30.95 -15.76
N LEU A 509 -20.54 29.84 -15.90
CA LEU A 509 -20.84 29.31 -17.20
C LEU A 509 -21.85 30.28 -17.80
N ASP A 510 -21.39 31.19 -18.65
CA ASP A 510 -22.26 31.85 -19.62
C ASP A 510 -22.29 30.98 -20.87
N THR A 511 -23.16 31.33 -21.80
CA THR A 511 -23.31 30.83 -23.18
C THR A 511 -22.02 30.75 -24.02
N GLN A 512 -20.88 31.17 -23.48
CA GLN A 512 -19.55 30.64 -23.77
C GLN A 512 -18.79 30.61 -22.43
N PRO A 513 -17.96 29.59 -22.12
CA PRO A 513 -17.23 29.62 -20.85
C PRO A 513 -16.28 30.82 -20.87
N LYS A 514 -16.61 31.85 -20.10
CA LYS A 514 -15.90 33.14 -20.10
C LYS A 514 -14.49 33.03 -19.51
N TYR A 515 -14.24 31.97 -18.74
CA TYR A 515 -12.97 31.70 -18.10
C TYR A 515 -12.44 30.34 -18.54
N THR A 516 -11.18 30.35 -18.97
CA THR A 516 -10.39 29.16 -19.24
C THR A 516 -9.30 29.07 -18.19
N PHE A 517 -9.07 27.88 -17.66
CA PHE A 517 -8.07 27.63 -16.66
C PHE A 517 -6.82 27.05 -17.31
N LYS A 518 -5.65 27.51 -16.89
CA LYS A 518 -4.42 26.74 -17.09
C LYS A 518 -4.36 25.71 -15.97
N ILE A 519 -4.12 24.46 -16.34
CA ILE A 519 -3.90 23.36 -15.39
C ILE A 519 -2.49 22.86 -15.62
N TYR A 520 -1.67 22.91 -14.59
CA TYR A 520 -0.30 22.43 -14.65
C TYR A 520 0.09 21.79 -13.33
N LYS A 521 1.01 20.83 -13.41
CA LYS A 521 1.55 20.16 -12.23
C LYS A 521 2.26 21.20 -11.37
N ALA A 522 2.01 21.18 -10.06
CA ALA A 522 2.67 22.07 -9.15
C ALA A 522 4.20 21.91 -9.26
N PRO A 523 4.96 23.02 -9.28
CA PRO A 523 6.41 22.95 -9.22
C PRO A 523 6.86 22.13 -8.01
N GLU A 524 7.98 21.41 -8.11
CA GLU A 524 8.45 20.53 -7.02
C GLU A 524 8.60 21.24 -5.66
N HIS A 525 8.81 22.56 -5.65
CA HIS A 525 8.90 23.35 -4.42
C HIS A 525 7.55 23.65 -3.75
N ASP A 526 6.44 23.62 -4.50
CA ASP A 526 5.08 23.79 -3.99
C ASP A 526 4.43 22.45 -3.60
N VAL A 527 5.00 21.33 -4.09
CA VAL A 527 4.70 20.00 -3.58
C VAL A 527 5.39 19.88 -2.22
N THR A 528 4.73 20.34 -1.16
CA THR A 528 5.11 19.99 0.20
C THR A 528 5.09 18.47 0.30
N SER A 529 6.28 17.87 0.14
CA SER A 529 6.45 16.45 0.33
C SER A 529 5.98 16.12 1.74
N SER A 530 5.05 15.18 1.83
CA SER A 530 4.86 14.40 3.04
C SER A 530 6.24 13.87 3.43
N ASN A 531 6.82 14.46 4.49
CA ASN A 531 8.07 14.09 5.15
C ASN A 531 9.00 13.13 4.38
N THR A 532 9.71 13.62 3.37
CA THR A 532 10.94 12.95 2.92
C THR A 532 11.99 13.92 2.37
N THR A 533 13.09 14.03 3.13
CA THR A 533 14.46 14.41 2.75
C THR A 533 14.70 15.67 1.91
N LYS A 534 15.41 16.62 2.53
CA LYS A 534 16.18 17.69 1.87
C LYS A 534 17.06 17.11 0.75
N SER A 535 16.67 17.32 -0.50
CA SER A 535 17.58 17.29 -1.64
C SER A 535 17.89 18.72 -2.04
N THR A 536 19.15 19.13 -1.89
CA THR A 536 19.63 20.42 -2.38
C THR A 536 19.97 20.31 -3.87
N SER A 537 19.02 20.68 -4.72
CA SER A 537 19.32 21.07 -6.10
C SER A 537 18.63 22.40 -6.38
N LYS A 538 19.43 23.45 -6.62
CA LYS A 538 18.94 24.73 -7.15
C LYS A 538 18.51 24.52 -8.60
N ALA A 539 17.21 24.31 -8.84
CA ALA A 539 16.63 24.41 -10.17
C ALA A 539 16.35 25.89 -10.52
N ARG A 540 16.52 26.26 -11.80
CA ARG A 540 16.26 27.61 -12.32
C ARG A 540 14.75 27.84 -12.53
N PRO A 541 14.25 29.08 -12.47
CA PRO A 541 12.87 29.38 -12.84
C PRO A 541 12.69 29.12 -14.35
N GLY A 542 11.91 28.11 -14.73
CA GLY A 542 11.62 27.79 -16.14
C GLY A 542 11.16 26.36 -16.41
N ASP A 543 11.47 25.40 -15.54
CA ASP A 543 11.06 24.00 -15.71
C ASP A 543 9.66 23.78 -15.11
N THR A 544 8.63 23.98 -15.94
CA THR A 544 7.25 23.58 -15.64
C THR A 544 6.84 22.55 -16.70
N ASP A 545 6.64 21.30 -16.28
CA ASP A 545 6.14 20.24 -17.16
C ASP A 545 4.64 20.45 -17.40
N TRP A 546 4.28 20.90 -18.59
CA TRP A 546 2.91 21.13 -19.01
C TRP A 546 2.18 19.80 -19.26
N VAL A 547 0.95 19.68 -18.76
CA VAL A 547 0.09 18.52 -19.06
C VAL A 547 -0.45 18.69 -20.48
N THR A 548 0.16 17.99 -21.44
CA THR A 548 -0.25 18.04 -22.85
C THR A 548 -1.52 17.22 -23.09
N SER A 549 -2.30 17.60 -24.11
CA SER A 549 -3.48 16.84 -24.54
C SER A 549 -3.18 15.42 -25.03
N GLU A 550 -1.91 15.11 -25.38
CA GLU A 550 -1.49 13.75 -25.72
C GLU A 550 -1.31 12.86 -24.49
N ALA A 551 -0.81 13.39 -23.36
CA ALA A 551 -0.79 12.68 -22.09
C ALA A 551 -2.22 12.37 -21.60
N LEU A 552 -3.13 13.35 -21.75
CA LEU A 552 -4.56 13.20 -21.45
C LEU A 552 -5.23 12.12 -22.32
N LYS A 553 -4.83 11.98 -23.60
CA LYS A 553 -5.43 11.02 -24.55
C LYS A 553 -4.80 9.63 -24.53
N ARG A 554 -3.47 9.50 -24.33
CA ARG A 554 -2.79 8.19 -24.27
C ARG A 554 -3.23 7.38 -23.05
N ASP A 555 -3.45 8.05 -21.92
CA ASP A 555 -3.82 7.38 -20.68
C ASP A 555 -5.33 7.06 -20.58
N LEU A 556 -6.17 7.67 -21.42
CA LEU A 556 -7.62 7.44 -21.42
C LEU A 556 -8.12 6.42 -22.47
N LEU A 557 -7.29 6.03 -23.45
CA LEU A 557 -7.75 5.16 -24.54
C LEU A 557 -7.08 3.79 -24.64
N GLY A 558 -6.00 3.50 -23.92
CA GLY A 558 -5.41 2.16 -23.91
C GLY A 558 -5.24 1.53 -25.30
N VAL A 559 -4.91 2.33 -26.32
CA VAL A 559 -4.59 1.81 -27.66
C VAL A 559 -3.08 1.67 -27.74
N ASN A 560 -2.62 0.42 -27.60
CA ASN A 560 -1.63 -0.12 -28.53
C ASN A 560 -2.36 -1.05 -29.50
#